data_AF-A0A935MP02-F1
#
_entry.id   AF-A0A935MP02-F1
#
_cell.length_a   1.000
_cell.length_b   1.000
_cell.length_c   1.000
_cell.angle_alpha   90.00
_cell.angle_beta   90.00
_cell.angle_gamma   90.00
#
_symmetry.space_group_name_H-M   'P 1'
#
loop_
_entity.id
_entity.type
_entity.pdbx_description
1 polymer ?
#
loop_
_entity_poly.entity_id
_entity_poly.type
_entity_poly.pdbx_seq_one_letter_code
_entity_poly.pdbx_strand_id
1 'polypeptide(L)' 'METSEKPAVRCSKCDREMDHYNTFLSPTNEESVVCWQCLAREEKGFNAKRDFHRTARSGVIGR' A
#
# COMPACT_ATOMS: atom_id res chain seq x y z
N MET A 1 -4.62 -17.61 -20.06
CA MET A 1 -4.55 -16.32 -19.34
C MET A 1 -3.53 -16.56 -18.23
N GLU A 2 -2.26 -16.29 -18.52
CA GLU A 2 -1.16 -16.59 -17.59
C GLU A 2 -1.19 -15.51 -16.50
N THR A 3 -1.79 -15.83 -15.35
CA THR A 3 -1.67 -15.00 -14.16
C THR A 3 -0.30 -15.29 -13.58
N SER A 4 0.74 -14.63 -14.11
CA SER A 4 2.07 -14.68 -13.51
C SER A 4 1.91 -14.22 -12.06
N GLU A 5 1.95 -15.17 -11.14
CA GLU A 5 1.79 -14.94 -9.70
C GLU A 5 3.00 -14.12 -9.25
N LYS A 6 2.85 -12.79 -9.25
CA LYS A 6 3.89 -11.90 -8.75
C LYS A 6 4.09 -12.24 -7.27
N PRO A 7 5.34 -12.36 -6.80
CA PRO A 7 5.59 -12.66 -5.40
C PRO A 7 4.90 -11.61 -4.54
N ALA A 8 4.33 -12.04 -3.41
CA ALA A 8 3.81 -11.11 -2.44
C ALA A 8 4.98 -10.26 -1.90
N VAL A 9 4.84 -8.94 -1.98
CA VAL A 9 5.85 -7.96 -1.58
C VAL A 9 5.28 -7.01 -0.55
N ARG A 10 6.16 -6.39 0.24
CA ARG A 10 5.77 -5.39 1.23
C ARG A 10 5.70 -3.99 0.64
N CYS A 11 4.63 -3.27 0.96
CA CYS A 11 4.49 -1.86 0.64
C CYS A 11 5.46 -0.99 1.44
N SER A 12 6.20 -0.13 0.75
CA SER A 12 7.12 0.85 1.37
C SER A 12 6.39 1.95 2.16
N LYS A 13 5.06 2.09 2.00
CA LYS A 13 4.25 3.13 2.67
C LYS A 13 3.41 2.63 3.84
N CYS A 14 3.01 1.37 3.84
CA CYS A 14 2.09 0.82 4.84
C CYS A 14 2.51 -0.54 5.40
N ASP A 15 3.69 -1.02 5.01
CA ASP A 15 4.31 -2.27 5.47
C ASP A 15 3.47 -3.55 5.28
N ARG A 16 2.38 -3.45 4.51
CA ARG A 16 1.48 -4.56 4.23
C ARG A 16 2.03 -5.43 3.10
N GLU A 17 1.93 -6.75 3.26
CA GLU A 17 2.16 -7.71 2.17
C GLU A 17 0.99 -7.70 1.18
N MET A 18 1.31 -7.59 -0.11
CA MET A 18 0.34 -7.58 -1.19
C MET A 18 0.89 -8.24 -2.46
N ASP A 19 -0.04 -8.70 -3.27
CA ASP A 19 0.10 -9.28 -4.60
C ASP A 19 -0.06 -8.22 -5.72
N HIS A 20 -0.80 -7.14 -5.44
CA HIS A 20 -1.06 -6.05 -6.38
C HIS A 20 -0.32 -4.76 -6.00
N TYR A 21 0.72 -4.42 -6.76
CA TYR A 21 1.61 -3.30 -6.48
C TYR A 21 2.20 -2.66 -7.73
N ASN A 22 2.65 -1.42 -7.59
CA ASN A 22 3.47 -0.71 -8.57
C ASN A 22 4.87 -0.52 -8.00
N THR A 23 5.89 -0.66 -8.85
CA THR A 23 7.28 -0.38 -8.50
C THR A 23 7.66 0.97 -9.07
N PHE A 24 8.23 1.83 -8.24
CA PHE A 24 8.75 3.14 -8.60
C PHE A 24 10.26 3.11 -8.52
N LEU A 25 10.92 3.56 -9.59
CA LEU A 25 12.37 3.72 -9.66
C LEU A 25 12.71 5.19 -9.40
N SER A 26 13.52 5.44 -8.39
CA SER A 26 14.08 6.77 -8.14
C SER A 26 15.21 7.08 -9.14
N PRO A 27 15.60 8.36 -9.32
CA PRO A 27 16.78 8.72 -10.10
C PRO A 27 18.10 8.19 -9.52
N THR A 28 18.11 7.78 -8.24
CA THR A 28 19.23 7.09 -7.57
C THR A 28 19.22 5.57 -7.79
N ASN A 29 18.30 5.06 -8.61
CA ASN A 29 18.07 3.64 -8.87
C ASN A 29 17.60 2.86 -7.63
N GLU A 30 16.93 3.54 -6.70
CA GLU A 30 16.27 2.92 -5.56
C GLU A 30 14.86 2.51 -5.94
N GLU A 31 14.56 1.22 -5.79
CA GLU A 31 13.25 0.66 -6.06
C GLU A 31 12.35 0.79 -4.82
N SER A 32 11.19 1.41 -5.01
CA SER A 32 10.16 1.49 -3.97
C SER A 32 8.87 0.86 -4.46
N VAL A 33 8.39 -0.12 -3.70
CA VAL A 33 7.16 -0.84 -4.03
C VAL A 33 6.00 -0.22 -3.27
N VAL A 34 4.94 0.16 -3.97
CA VAL A 34 3.77 0.83 -3.39
C VAL A 34 2.48 0.14 -3.81
N CYS A 35 1.59 -0.07 -2.85
CA CYS A 35 0.31 -0.74 -3.08
C CYS A 35 -0.68 0.19 -3.79
N TRP A 36 -1.61 -0.40 -4.54
CA TRP A 36 -2.67 0.35 -5.22
C TRP A 36 -3.54 1.19 -4.27
N GLN A 37 -3.74 0.73 -3.03
CA GLN A 37 -4.50 1.52 -2.04
C GLN A 37 -3.77 2.79 -1.61
N CYS A 38 -2.43 2.73 -1.50
CA CYS A 38 -1.61 3.89 -1.19
C CYS A 38 -1.50 4.83 -2.40
N LEU A 39 -1.43 4.27 -3.60
CA LEU A 39 -1.43 5.04 -4.84
C LEU A 39 -2.74 5.83 -5.01
N ALA A 40 -3.88 5.14 -4.92
CA ALA A 40 -5.19 5.75 -5.06
C ALA A 40 -5.51 6.79 -3.98
N ARG A 41 -4.83 6.72 -2.81
CA ARG A 41 -4.91 7.75 -1.77
C ARG A 41 -4.12 9.00 -2.15
N GLU A 42 -2.92 8.83 -2.67
CA GLU A 42 -2.07 9.94 -3.11
C GLU A 42 -2.72 10.72 -4.27
N GLU A 43 -3.26 10.02 -5.26
CA GLU A 43 -3.98 10.64 -6.39
C GLU A 43 -5.21 11.44 -5.94
N LYS A 44 -5.84 11.03 -4.82
CA LYS A 44 -6.97 11.72 -4.23
C LYS A 44 -6.59 12.78 -3.18
N GLY A 45 -5.29 13.00 -2.94
CA GLY A 45 -4.81 13.90 -1.89
C GLY A 45 -5.16 13.44 -0.47
N PHE A 46 -5.49 12.16 -0.27
CA PHE A 46 -5.89 11.61 1.03
C PHE A 46 -4.64 11.30 1.89
N ASN A 47 -4.10 12.34 2.51
CA ASN A 47 -3.03 12.25 3.51
C ASN A 47 -3.57 11.72 4.84
N ALA A 48 -3.80 10.41 4.94
CA ALA A 48 -3.84 9.77 6.24
C ALA A 48 -2.44 9.88 6.86
N LYS A 49 -2.32 10.53 8.02
CA LYS A 49 -1.05 10.77 8.72
C LYS A 49 -0.19 9.50 8.81
N ARG A 50 1.14 9.66 8.94
CA ARG A 50 2.13 8.57 9.05
C ARG A 50 1.78 7.52 10.12
N ASP A 51 1.03 7.91 11.15
CA ASP A 51 0.58 7.03 12.25
C ASP A 51 -0.80 6.41 12.02
N PHE A 52 -1.38 6.55 10.83
CA PHE A 52 -2.68 5.96 10.51
C PHE A 52 -2.53 4.45 10.25
N HIS A 53 -2.64 3.66 11.31
CA HIS A 53 -2.93 2.25 11.22
C HIS A 53 -4.45 2.03 11.29
N ARG A 54 -4.98 1.17 10.42
CA ARG A 54 -6.37 0.72 10.53
C ARG A 54 -6.45 -0.22 11.73
N THR A 55 -6.87 0.26 12.89
CA THR A 55 -7.16 -0.60 14.05
C THR A 55 -8.12 -1.70 13.58
N ALA A 56 -7.87 -2.94 14.02
CA ALA A 56 -8.55 -4.15 13.55
C ALA A 56 -10.07 -3.97 13.41
N ARG A 57 -10.67 -4.62 12.41
CA ARG A 57 -12.12 -4.62 12.16
C ARG A 57 -12.91 -5.45 13.20
N SER A 58 -12.57 -5.35 14.48
CA SER A 58 -13.48 -5.78 15.54
C SER A 58 -14.39 -4.60 15.85
N GLY A 59 -15.45 -4.50 15.05
CA GLY A 59 -16.40 -3.41 15.11
C GLY A 59 -17.12 -3.35 16.45
N VAL A 60 -16.75 -2.37 17.26
CA VAL A 60 -17.68 -1.75 18.22
C VAL A 60 -17.59 -0.24 18.01
N ILE A 61 -18.57 0.30 17.29
CA ILE A 61 -18.86 1.74 17.29
C ILE A 61 -19.79 1.93 18.49
N GLY A 62 -19.29 2.55 19.55
CA GLY A 62 -20.10 2.90 20.72
C GLY A 62 -21.24 3.83 20.32
N ARG A 63 -22.44 3.55 20.85
CA ARG A 63 -23.68 4.28 20.61
C ARG A 63 -23.71 5.61 21.35
#